data_AF-A0A2W6ULX7-F1
#
_entry.id   AF-A0A2W6ULX7-F1
#
_cell.length_a   1.000
_cell.length_b   1.000
_cell.length_c   1.000
_cell.angle_alpha   90.00
_cell.angle_beta   90.00
_cell.angle_gamma   90.00
#
_symmetry.space_group_name_H-M   'P 1'
#
loop_
_entity.id
_entity.type
_entity.pdbx_description
1 polymer ?
#
loop_
_entity_poly.entity_id
_entity_poly.type
_entity_poly.pdbx_seq_one_letter_code
_entity_poly.pdbx_strand_id
1 'polypeptide(L)'
;MQKSVLAAVLAATVSLAALVVQAQETQPLLNEMQVMAEADKALNARFGRADSMVNGPRFDSANNAWTLLIERGESSALHRYQISVNETSGEVCVRELPATDCVTKGNAEAALQAARDKRQALAEAMLHPAPDLQGVMKAVLRHQTAPGGYLASNRMPVYVSIRSPKGESAIDLSPESIQDLGDLGVKLMPGSAWQSPREDARVDTSMMMGLGIPTRRPDGDYDLGFGFWCGGTCGSQHAAVLRRDASGWRVLSSTMTMIF
;
A
#
# COMPACT_ATOMS: atom_id res chain seq x y z
N MET A 1 -36.39 49.90 6.69
CA MET A 1 -35.14 49.48 7.38
C MET A 1 -34.89 48.03 7.00
N GLN A 2 -33.94 47.79 6.11
CA GLN A 2 -33.76 46.53 5.39
C GLN A 2 -32.24 46.32 5.23
N LYS A 3 -31.55 45.89 6.30
CA LYS A 3 -30.08 45.80 6.34
C LYS A 3 -29.56 44.94 7.50
N SER A 4 -30.00 43.69 7.66
CA SER A 4 -29.41 42.82 8.71
C SER A 4 -29.39 41.31 8.50
N VAL A 5 -29.93 40.74 7.42
CA VAL A 5 -30.09 39.27 7.32
C VAL A 5 -28.99 38.56 6.50
N LEU A 6 -28.14 39.28 5.75
CA LEU A 6 -27.17 38.64 4.85
C LEU A 6 -25.83 38.19 5.51
N ALA A 7 -25.55 38.54 6.76
CA ALA A 7 -24.24 38.24 7.38
C ALA A 7 -24.15 36.85 8.06
N ALA A 8 -25.28 36.20 8.32
CA ALA A 8 -25.29 34.95 9.09
C ALA A 8 -25.12 33.67 8.24
N VAL A 9 -25.28 33.75 6.92
CA VAL A 9 -25.24 32.56 6.03
C VAL A 9 -23.82 32.23 5.55
N LEU A 10 -22.88 33.19 5.57
CA LEU A 10 -21.48 32.95 5.19
C LEU A 10 -20.60 32.36 6.30
N ALA A 11 -21.04 32.41 7.56
CA ALA A 11 -20.29 31.84 8.69
C ALA A 11 -20.56 30.34 8.91
N ALA A 12 -21.61 29.78 8.32
CA ALA A 12 -22.01 28.38 8.53
C ALA A 12 -21.38 27.41 7.52
N THR A 13 -20.88 27.88 6.38
CA THR A 13 -20.24 27.03 5.36
C THR A 13 -18.75 26.78 5.59
N VAL A 14 -18.06 27.65 6.33
CA VAL A 14 -16.63 27.46 6.67
C VAL A 14 -16.45 26.37 7.73
N SER A 15 -17.43 26.16 8.61
CA SER A 15 -17.32 25.22 9.73
C SER A 15 -17.45 23.74 9.34
N LEU A 16 -18.12 23.40 8.23
CA LEU A 16 -18.19 22.01 7.78
C LEU A 16 -16.92 21.54 7.03
N ALA A 17 -16.19 22.44 6.37
CA ALA A 17 -14.94 22.08 5.70
C ALA A 17 -13.82 21.76 6.72
N ALA A 18 -13.78 22.48 7.84
CA ALA A 18 -12.77 22.27 8.89
C ALA A 18 -12.95 20.93 9.63
N LEU A 19 -14.18 20.44 9.79
CA LEU A 19 -14.48 19.16 10.44
C LEU A 19 -14.10 17.94 9.58
N VAL A 20 -14.14 18.06 8.25
CA VAL A 20 -13.72 16.97 7.34
C VAL A 20 -12.19 16.87 7.26
N VAL A 21 -11.47 17.99 7.40
CA VAL A 21 -10.00 18.01 7.43
C VAL A 21 -9.45 17.35 8.71
N GLN A 22 -10.08 17.56 9.88
CA GLN A 22 -9.62 16.94 11.14
C GLN A 22 -9.95 15.44 11.26
N ALA A 23 -10.99 14.94 10.59
CA ALA A 23 -11.34 13.52 10.65
C ALA A 23 -10.37 12.62 9.85
N GLN A 24 -9.66 13.18 8.85
CA GLN A 24 -8.64 12.44 8.08
C GLN A 24 -7.27 12.34 8.78
N GLU A 25 -7.02 13.10 9.85
CA GLU A 25 -5.74 13.10 10.57
C GLU A 25 -5.56 11.94 11.57
N THR A 26 -6.55 11.05 11.72
CA THR A 26 -6.44 9.93 12.67
C THR A 26 -5.74 8.69 12.13
N GLN A 27 -5.50 8.60 10.82
CA GLN A 27 -4.78 7.46 10.23
C GLN A 27 -3.33 7.84 9.85
N PRO A 28 -2.33 7.08 10.33
CA PRO A 28 -0.93 7.36 10.05
C PRO A 28 -0.62 7.33 8.55
N LEU A 29 0.13 8.33 8.08
CA LEU A 29 0.60 8.49 6.69
C LEU A 29 1.43 7.31 6.23
N LEU A 30 2.39 6.90 7.06
CA LEU A 30 3.23 5.75 6.82
C LEU A 30 2.54 4.48 7.34
N ASN A 31 2.81 3.36 6.71
CA ASN A 31 2.49 2.05 7.31
C ASN A 31 3.68 1.49 8.10
N GLU A 32 3.45 0.42 8.85
CA GLU A 32 4.46 -0.22 9.71
C GLU A 32 5.76 -0.57 8.95
N MET A 33 5.65 -1.07 7.71
CA MET A 33 6.82 -1.42 6.89
C MET A 33 7.65 -0.20 6.49
N GLN A 34 7.00 0.90 6.12
CA GLN A 34 7.69 2.16 5.79
C GLN A 34 8.39 2.74 7.02
N VAL A 35 7.75 2.64 8.19
CA VAL A 35 8.32 3.09 9.47
C VAL A 35 9.54 2.24 9.84
N MET A 36 9.45 0.91 9.72
CA MET A 36 10.60 0.03 9.96
C MET A 36 11.76 0.35 9.01
N ALA A 37 11.49 0.63 7.73
CA ALA A 37 12.52 1.01 6.78
C ALA A 37 13.24 2.31 7.16
N GLU A 38 12.52 3.37 7.55
CA GLU A 38 13.14 4.62 8.00
C GLU A 38 13.86 4.46 9.35
N ALA A 39 13.32 3.63 10.25
CA ALA A 39 13.94 3.31 11.52
C ALA A 39 15.27 2.56 11.35
N ASP A 40 15.28 1.51 10.52
CA ASP A 40 16.50 0.76 10.18
C ASP A 40 17.54 1.65 9.51
N LYS A 41 17.12 2.52 8.60
CA LYS A 41 18.02 3.49 7.95
C LYS A 41 18.68 4.40 8.98
N ALA A 42 17.91 4.97 9.91
CA ALA A 42 18.44 5.85 10.96
C ALA A 42 19.36 5.09 11.95
N LEU A 43 18.97 3.89 12.37
CA LEU A 43 19.75 3.05 13.27
C LEU A 43 21.08 2.63 12.61
N ASN A 44 21.02 2.12 11.37
CA ASN A 44 22.18 1.61 10.66
C ASN A 44 23.16 2.73 10.24
N ALA A 45 22.69 3.97 10.08
CA ALA A 45 23.56 5.11 9.78
C ALA A 45 24.62 5.37 10.87
N ARG A 46 24.32 5.05 12.13
CA ARG A 46 25.27 5.20 13.25
C ARG A 46 25.90 3.88 13.68
N PHE A 47 25.11 2.81 13.75
CA PHE A 47 25.52 1.56 14.40
C PHE A 47 25.85 0.43 13.42
N GLY A 48 25.82 0.68 12.11
CA GLY A 48 26.01 -0.36 11.09
C GLY A 48 24.85 -1.36 11.05
N ARG A 49 24.99 -2.42 10.24
CA ARG A 49 23.99 -3.51 10.15
C ARG A 49 24.34 -4.63 11.13
N ALA A 50 23.34 -5.19 11.79
CA ALA A 50 23.49 -6.37 12.65
C ALA A 50 22.14 -7.07 12.83
N ASP A 51 22.18 -8.34 13.27
CA ASP A 51 20.99 -9.09 13.64
C ASP A 51 20.22 -8.35 14.73
N SER A 52 18.91 -8.25 14.54
CA SER A 52 18.05 -7.41 15.36
C SER A 52 16.71 -8.11 15.62
N MET A 53 16.24 -8.02 16.86
CA MET A 53 14.87 -8.37 17.21
C MET A 53 14.03 -7.10 17.24
N VAL A 54 12.94 -7.07 16.48
CA VAL A 54 12.08 -5.90 16.36
C VAL A 54 10.75 -6.19 17.03
N ASN A 55 10.38 -5.34 18.00
CA ASN A 55 9.01 -5.26 18.45
C ASN A 55 8.24 -4.35 17.49
N GLY A 56 7.11 -4.84 16.98
CA GLY A 56 6.35 -4.18 15.90
C GLY A 56 6.07 -2.70 16.16
N PRO A 57 6.05 -1.85 15.12
CA PRO A 57 5.77 -0.43 15.27
C PRO A 57 4.40 -0.17 15.89
N ARG A 58 4.32 0.84 16.76
CA ARG A 58 3.09 1.32 17.38
C ARG A 58 2.91 2.80 17.09
N PHE A 59 1.78 3.17 16.55
CA PHE A 59 1.44 4.56 16.28
C PHE A 59 0.80 5.21 17.51
N ASP A 60 1.34 6.34 17.94
CA ASP A 60 0.80 7.21 18.96
C ASP A 60 0.15 8.42 18.27
N SER A 61 -1.19 8.41 18.23
CA SER A 61 -1.97 9.48 17.59
C SER A 61 -1.91 10.80 18.34
N ALA A 62 -1.60 10.82 19.65
CA ALA A 62 -1.50 12.06 20.41
C ALA A 62 -0.24 12.86 20.02
N ASN A 63 0.83 12.16 19.67
CA ASN A 63 2.11 12.75 19.27
C ASN A 63 2.34 12.72 17.74
N ASN A 64 1.39 12.16 16.98
CA ASN A 64 1.50 11.88 15.55
C ASN A 64 2.84 11.18 15.22
N ALA A 65 3.19 10.17 16.01
CA ALA A 65 4.50 9.54 15.97
C ALA A 65 4.41 8.02 16.07
N TRP A 66 5.19 7.35 15.25
CA TRP A 66 5.45 5.94 15.42
C TRP A 66 6.54 5.71 16.46
N THR A 67 6.42 4.62 17.19
CA THR A 67 7.44 4.12 18.11
C THR A 67 7.69 2.64 17.86
N LEU A 68 8.95 2.22 17.90
CA LEU A 68 9.33 0.82 17.84
C LEU A 68 10.54 0.57 18.74
N LEU A 69 10.69 -0.67 19.19
CA LEU A 69 11.81 -1.11 20.01
C LEU A 69 12.62 -2.14 19.22
N ILE A 70 13.91 -1.87 19.06
CA ILE A 70 14.86 -2.77 18.40
C ILE A 70 15.90 -3.21 19.42
N GLU A 71 16.08 -4.51 19.56
CA GLU A 71 17.15 -5.10 20.35
C GLU A 71 18.22 -5.65 19.41
N ARG A 72 19.49 -5.31 19.67
CA ARG A 72 20.60 -5.63 18.77
C ARG A 72 21.84 -6.00 19.57
N GLY A 73 22.57 -7.01 19.08
CA GLY A 73 23.78 -7.54 19.70
C GLY A 73 23.63 -9.01 20.07
N GLU A 74 24.69 -9.58 20.61
CA GLU A 74 24.68 -10.96 21.13
C GLU A 74 23.95 -11.01 22.48
N SER A 75 23.47 -12.19 22.88
CA SER A 75 22.67 -12.38 24.10
C SER A 75 23.34 -11.87 25.38
N SER A 76 24.67 -11.76 25.42
CA SER A 76 25.46 -11.22 26.53
C SER A 76 25.65 -9.69 26.49
N ALA A 77 25.32 -9.03 25.39
CA ALA A 77 25.49 -7.59 25.16
C ALA A 77 24.37 -7.02 24.27
N LEU A 78 23.11 -7.30 24.63
CA LEU A 78 21.94 -6.76 23.94
C LEU A 78 21.76 -5.27 24.26
N HIS A 79 21.92 -4.43 23.23
CA HIS A 79 21.58 -3.02 23.27
C HIS A 79 20.12 -2.86 22.86
N ARG A 80 19.38 -2.04 23.61
CA ARG A 80 17.96 -1.75 23.35
C ARG A 80 17.82 -0.33 22.84
N TYR A 81 17.22 -0.20 21.67
CA TYR A 81 17.01 1.06 20.99
C TYR A 81 15.51 1.34 20.87
N GLN A 82 15.06 2.47 21.40
CA GLN A 82 13.74 3.02 21.09
C GLN A 82 13.87 3.98 19.92
N ILE A 83 13.11 3.75 18.87
CA ILE A 83 13.10 4.61 17.68
C ILE A 83 11.73 5.27 17.58
N SER A 84 11.71 6.57 17.30
CA SER A 84 10.49 7.31 17.01
C SER A 84 10.54 7.96 15.63
N VAL A 85 9.44 7.92 14.89
CA VAL A 85 9.27 8.61 13.59
C VAL A 85 8.07 9.54 13.72
N ASN A 86 8.30 10.86 13.73
CA ASN A 86 7.22 11.84 13.83
C ASN A 86 6.71 12.20 12.42
N GLU A 87 5.42 12.00 12.16
CA GLU A 87 4.84 12.24 10.83
C GLU A 87 4.52 13.72 10.55
N THR A 88 4.47 14.56 11.61
CA THR A 88 4.30 16.01 11.48
C THR A 88 5.61 16.67 11.06
N SER A 89 6.72 16.37 11.75
CA SER A 89 8.02 17.01 11.51
C SER A 89 8.94 16.24 10.56
N GLY A 90 8.69 14.94 10.36
CA GLY A 90 9.62 14.04 9.65
C GLY A 90 10.86 13.65 10.47
N GLU A 91 10.97 14.09 11.73
CA GLU A 91 12.11 13.74 12.57
C GLU A 91 12.08 12.25 12.93
N VAL A 92 13.19 11.56 12.64
CA VAL A 92 13.46 10.21 13.15
C VAL A 92 14.45 10.34 14.27
N CYS A 93 14.15 9.77 15.43
CA CYS A 93 15.03 9.77 16.58
C CYS A 93 15.29 8.36 17.09
N VAL A 94 16.56 8.01 17.24
CA VAL A 94 17.01 6.77 17.88
C VAL A 94 17.50 7.12 19.27
N ARG A 95 17.01 6.42 20.29
CA ARG A 95 17.45 6.49 21.68
C ARG A 95 17.99 5.14 22.11
N GLU A 96 19.16 5.11 22.72
CA GLU A 96 19.68 3.90 23.38
C GLU A 96 19.19 3.89 24.82
N LEU A 97 18.40 2.89 25.20
CA LEU A 97 17.80 2.83 26.54
C LEU A 97 18.85 2.47 27.60
N PRO A 98 18.81 3.11 28.79
CA PRO A 98 17.73 3.95 29.31
C PRO A 98 17.85 5.45 29.04
N ALA A 99 18.74 5.89 28.14
CA ALA A 99 18.93 7.32 27.86
C ALA A 99 17.66 7.95 27.26
N THR A 100 17.37 9.19 27.65
CA THR A 100 16.25 9.98 27.14
C THR A 100 16.59 10.73 25.87
N ASP A 101 17.88 10.99 25.64
CA ASP A 101 18.35 11.84 24.56
C ASP A 101 18.46 11.09 23.24
N CYS A 102 18.27 11.85 22.17
CA CYS A 102 18.40 11.33 20.83
C CYS A 102 19.87 11.08 20.50
N VAL A 103 20.27 9.80 20.39
CA VAL A 103 21.64 9.43 20.01
C VAL A 103 21.83 9.50 18.50
N THR A 104 20.80 9.24 17.70
CA THR A 104 20.87 9.42 16.24
C THR A 104 19.63 10.10 15.74
N LYS A 105 19.80 11.07 14.84
CA LYS A 105 18.71 11.71 14.10
C LYS A 105 18.69 11.23 12.66
N GLY A 106 17.50 11.03 12.13
CA GLY A 106 17.22 10.82 10.72
C GLY A 106 16.10 11.75 10.24
N ASN A 107 15.81 11.70 8.95
CA ASN A 107 14.73 12.48 8.33
C ASN A 107 13.90 11.57 7.41
N ALA A 108 12.61 11.47 7.70
CA ALA A 108 11.60 10.72 6.96
C ALA A 108 10.75 11.60 6.02
N GLU A 109 11.10 12.88 5.84
CA GLU A 109 10.35 13.85 5.02
C GLU A 109 10.10 13.37 3.60
N ALA A 110 11.09 12.75 2.95
CA ALA A 110 10.90 12.18 1.62
C ALA A 110 9.88 11.02 1.60
N ALA A 111 9.90 10.14 2.61
CA ALA A 111 8.94 9.05 2.74
C ALA A 111 7.53 9.58 3.03
N LEU A 112 7.42 10.60 3.89
CA LEU A 112 6.16 11.27 4.19
C LEU A 112 5.59 12.00 2.97
N GLN A 113 6.44 12.69 2.20
CA GLN A 113 6.02 13.33 0.97
C GLN A 113 5.50 12.31 -0.03
N ALA A 114 6.23 11.21 -0.24
CA ALA A 114 5.79 10.12 -1.12
C ALA A 114 4.45 9.51 -0.65
N ALA A 115 4.24 9.38 0.66
CA ALA A 115 2.97 8.89 1.21
C ALA A 115 1.80 9.88 0.99
N ARG A 116 2.05 11.19 1.14
CA ARG A 116 1.08 12.25 0.82
C ARG A 116 0.72 12.25 -0.65
N ASP A 117 1.72 12.24 -1.53
CA ASP A 117 1.55 12.19 -2.99
C ASP A 117 0.73 10.96 -3.39
N LYS A 118 1.05 9.78 -2.80
CA LYS A 118 0.29 8.55 -3.04
C LYS A 118 -1.16 8.66 -2.58
N ARG A 119 -1.43 9.22 -1.39
CA ARG A 119 -2.80 9.43 -0.91
C ARG A 119 -3.58 10.39 -1.81
N GLN A 120 -2.95 11.48 -2.24
CA GLN A 120 -3.55 12.44 -3.15
C GLN A 120 -3.86 11.79 -4.51
N ALA A 121 -2.92 11.05 -5.09
CA ALA A 121 -3.11 10.34 -6.35
C ALA A 121 -4.24 9.29 -6.26
N LEU A 122 -4.36 8.60 -5.12
CA LEU A 122 -5.48 7.68 -4.86
C LEU A 122 -6.82 8.42 -4.76
N ALA A 123 -6.87 9.54 -4.04
CA ALA A 123 -8.07 10.36 -3.94
C ALA A 123 -8.51 10.89 -5.31
N GLU A 124 -7.56 11.35 -6.13
CA GLU A 124 -7.81 11.77 -7.51
C GLU A 124 -8.30 10.59 -8.36
N ALA A 125 -7.70 9.41 -8.25
CA ALA A 125 -8.14 8.22 -8.98
C ALA A 125 -9.54 7.73 -8.57
N MET A 126 -9.99 8.02 -7.35
CA MET A 126 -11.38 7.77 -6.95
C MET A 126 -12.37 8.71 -7.65
N LEU A 127 -11.99 9.97 -7.87
CA LEU A 127 -12.80 10.97 -8.58
C LEU A 127 -12.75 10.80 -10.11
N HIS A 128 -11.59 10.39 -10.62
CA HIS A 128 -11.27 10.23 -12.03
C HIS A 128 -10.71 8.84 -12.31
N PRO A 129 -11.56 7.80 -12.20
CA PRO A 129 -11.09 6.42 -12.32
C PRO A 129 -10.52 6.13 -13.71
N ALA A 130 -9.52 5.25 -13.74
CA ALA A 130 -9.02 4.71 -14.99
C ALA A 130 -10.18 4.08 -15.79
N PRO A 131 -10.29 4.38 -17.10
CA PRO A 131 -11.32 3.77 -17.93
C PRO A 131 -11.06 2.27 -18.11
N ASP A 132 -12.11 1.49 -18.30
CA ASP A 132 -12.00 0.05 -18.62
C ASP A 132 -11.13 -0.75 -17.62
N LEU A 133 -11.63 -0.88 -16.38
CA LEU A 133 -10.96 -1.65 -15.34
C LEU A 133 -10.86 -3.16 -15.64
N GLN A 134 -11.74 -3.69 -16.50
CA GLN A 134 -11.64 -5.07 -17.00
C GLN A 134 -10.40 -5.24 -17.89
N GLY A 135 -10.17 -4.29 -18.81
CA GLY A 135 -8.96 -4.22 -19.62
C GLY A 135 -7.67 -4.12 -18.79
N VAL A 136 -7.70 -3.39 -17.67
CA VAL A 136 -6.57 -3.35 -16.72
C VAL A 136 -6.27 -4.74 -16.16
N MET A 137 -7.27 -5.43 -15.61
CA MET A 137 -7.09 -6.81 -15.09
C MET A 137 -6.56 -7.75 -16.18
N LYS A 138 -7.14 -7.71 -17.38
CA LYS A 138 -6.70 -8.51 -18.54
C LYS A 138 -5.23 -8.25 -18.87
N ALA A 139 -4.82 -6.98 -18.93
CA ALA A 139 -3.43 -6.61 -19.25
C ALA A 139 -2.44 -7.14 -18.22
N VAL A 140 -2.76 -7.03 -16.92
CA VAL A 140 -1.88 -7.56 -15.86
C VAL A 140 -1.82 -9.08 -15.91
N LEU A 141 -2.94 -9.79 -16.11
CA LEU A 141 -2.95 -11.25 -16.22
C LEU A 141 -2.13 -11.75 -17.42
N ARG A 142 -2.26 -11.10 -18.59
CA ARG A 142 -1.42 -11.41 -19.76
C ARG A 142 0.06 -11.20 -19.47
N HIS A 143 0.41 -10.11 -18.79
CA HIS A 143 1.79 -9.86 -18.40
C HIS A 143 2.32 -10.91 -17.42
N GLN A 144 1.53 -11.29 -16.41
CA GLN A 144 1.95 -12.25 -15.38
C GLN A 144 2.05 -13.70 -15.86
N THR A 145 1.39 -14.03 -16.97
CA THR A 145 1.44 -15.37 -17.60
C THR A 145 2.49 -15.49 -18.70
N ALA A 146 3.03 -14.36 -19.17
CA ALA A 146 4.16 -14.34 -20.09
C ALA A 146 5.46 -14.85 -19.42
N PRO A 147 6.48 -15.28 -20.19
CA PRO A 147 7.76 -15.73 -19.63
C PRO A 147 8.36 -14.72 -18.65
N GLY A 148 8.75 -15.20 -17.47
CA GLY A 148 9.27 -14.36 -16.36
C GLY A 148 8.21 -13.77 -15.44
N GLY A 149 6.91 -13.88 -15.77
CA GLY A 149 5.81 -13.49 -14.90
C GLY A 149 5.54 -14.51 -13.77
N TYR A 150 4.90 -14.05 -12.69
CA TYR A 150 4.65 -14.88 -11.51
C TYR A 150 3.75 -16.09 -11.82
N LEU A 151 2.69 -15.86 -12.62
CA LEU A 151 1.73 -16.90 -13.00
C LEU A 151 2.28 -17.87 -14.06
N ALA A 152 3.33 -17.50 -14.78
CA ALA A 152 3.98 -18.41 -15.72
C ALA A 152 4.55 -19.65 -15.01
N SER A 153 5.04 -19.47 -13.77
CA SER A 153 5.62 -20.52 -12.94
C SER A 153 4.63 -21.10 -11.90
N ASN A 154 3.51 -20.41 -11.63
CA ASN A 154 2.55 -20.76 -10.58
C ASN A 154 1.12 -20.91 -11.15
N ARG A 155 0.87 -22.02 -11.86
CA ARG A 155 -0.39 -22.26 -12.59
C ARG A 155 -1.48 -22.89 -11.74
N MET A 156 -1.83 -22.25 -10.64
CA MET A 156 -2.99 -22.62 -9.83
C MET A 156 -4.25 -21.85 -10.24
N PRO A 157 -5.45 -22.28 -9.85
CA PRO A 157 -6.66 -21.48 -10.05
C PRO A 157 -6.52 -20.10 -9.40
N VAL A 158 -6.78 -19.03 -10.16
CA VAL A 158 -6.62 -17.63 -9.72
C VAL A 158 -7.96 -16.93 -9.66
N TYR A 159 -8.29 -16.39 -8.50
CA TYR A 159 -9.46 -15.56 -8.25
C TYR A 159 -9.05 -14.10 -8.37
N VAL A 160 -9.72 -13.33 -9.22
CA VAL A 160 -9.24 -12.00 -9.62
C VAL A 160 -10.28 -10.93 -9.34
N SER A 161 -9.86 -9.88 -8.66
CA SER A 161 -10.65 -8.66 -8.52
C SER A 161 -9.77 -7.42 -8.47
N ILE A 162 -10.38 -6.27 -8.79
CA ILE A 162 -9.77 -4.94 -8.70
C ILE A 162 -10.55 -4.07 -7.73
N ARG A 163 -9.87 -3.32 -6.89
CA ARG A 163 -10.52 -2.44 -5.92
C ARG A 163 -11.39 -1.40 -6.63
N SER A 164 -12.65 -1.27 -6.21
CA SER A 164 -13.56 -0.27 -6.76
C SER A 164 -13.13 1.14 -6.35
N PRO A 165 -13.04 2.09 -7.31
CA PRO A 165 -12.81 3.51 -7.02
C PRO A 165 -13.90 4.14 -6.13
N LYS A 166 -15.09 3.54 -6.07
CA LYS A 166 -16.23 4.04 -5.26
C LYS A 166 -16.18 3.60 -3.80
N GLY A 167 -15.21 2.77 -3.40
CA GLY A 167 -15.10 2.29 -2.02
C GLY A 167 -16.15 1.25 -1.61
N GLU A 168 -16.90 0.71 -2.57
CA GLU A 168 -17.85 -0.38 -2.39
C GLU A 168 -17.11 -1.75 -2.27
N SER A 169 -17.64 -2.81 -2.87
CA SER A 169 -16.96 -4.08 -3.09
C SER A 169 -15.90 -3.97 -4.20
N ALA A 170 -14.91 -4.86 -4.18
CA ALA A 170 -14.04 -5.06 -5.33
C ALA A 170 -14.86 -5.45 -6.57
N ILE A 171 -14.38 -5.07 -7.75
CA ILE A 171 -14.95 -5.41 -9.05
C ILE A 171 -14.29 -6.70 -9.51
N ASP A 172 -15.08 -7.73 -9.75
CA ASP A 172 -14.58 -9.00 -10.24
C ASP A 172 -14.19 -8.93 -11.72
N LEU A 173 -13.28 -9.83 -12.12
CA LEU A 173 -13.09 -10.16 -13.51
C LEU A 173 -14.39 -10.76 -14.09
N SER A 174 -14.93 -10.14 -15.14
CA SER A 174 -16.21 -10.53 -15.71
C SER A 174 -16.15 -11.91 -16.38
N PRO A 175 -17.28 -12.64 -16.51
CA PRO A 175 -17.31 -13.91 -17.25
C PRO A 175 -16.81 -13.79 -18.69
N GLU A 176 -17.15 -12.69 -19.38
CA GLU A 176 -16.64 -12.38 -20.73
C GLU A 176 -15.11 -12.22 -20.72
N SER A 177 -14.56 -11.49 -19.76
CA SER A 177 -13.11 -11.33 -19.64
C SER A 177 -12.40 -12.65 -19.30
N ILE A 178 -13.02 -13.52 -18.50
CA ILE A 178 -12.51 -14.87 -18.22
C ILE A 178 -12.46 -15.70 -19.50
N GLN A 179 -13.51 -15.64 -20.32
CA GLN A 179 -13.57 -16.34 -21.60
C GLN A 179 -12.50 -15.82 -22.58
N ASP A 180 -12.35 -14.49 -22.69
CA ASP A 180 -11.34 -13.81 -23.51
C ASP A 180 -9.89 -14.16 -23.13
N LEU A 181 -9.66 -14.63 -21.91
CA LEU A 181 -8.36 -15.01 -21.37
C LEU A 181 -8.18 -16.52 -21.31
N GLY A 182 -9.08 -17.31 -21.93
CA GLY A 182 -9.00 -18.76 -21.95
C GLY A 182 -7.71 -19.30 -22.59
N ASP A 183 -7.05 -18.49 -23.43
CA ASP A 183 -5.76 -18.81 -24.06
C ASP A 183 -4.58 -18.83 -23.08
N LEU A 184 -4.72 -18.25 -21.88
CA LEU A 184 -3.62 -18.13 -20.92
C LEU A 184 -3.21 -19.46 -20.25
N GLY A 185 -4.03 -20.50 -20.36
CA GLY A 185 -3.76 -21.79 -19.73
C GLY A 185 -3.74 -21.75 -18.20
N VAL A 186 -4.42 -20.76 -17.62
CA VAL A 186 -4.64 -20.59 -16.17
C VAL A 186 -6.14 -20.58 -15.91
N LYS A 187 -6.61 -21.28 -14.88
CA LYS A 187 -8.03 -21.29 -14.50
C LYS A 187 -8.35 -19.99 -13.75
N LEU A 188 -9.10 -19.10 -14.39
CA LEU A 188 -9.50 -17.81 -13.81
C LEU A 188 -10.92 -17.88 -13.23
N MET A 189 -11.13 -17.18 -12.12
CA MET A 189 -12.41 -17.09 -11.41
C MET A 189 -12.64 -15.66 -10.88
N PRO A 190 -13.89 -15.24 -10.65
CA PRO A 190 -14.19 -13.96 -10.04
C PRO A 190 -13.66 -13.92 -8.59
N GLY A 191 -13.08 -12.79 -8.18
CA GLY A 191 -12.53 -12.59 -6.84
C GLY A 191 -13.55 -12.80 -5.71
N SER A 192 -14.81 -12.44 -5.91
CA SER A 192 -15.88 -12.66 -4.93
C SER A 192 -16.17 -14.13 -4.62
N ALA A 193 -15.77 -15.05 -5.50
CA ALA A 193 -15.88 -16.49 -5.26
C ALA A 193 -14.72 -17.03 -4.40
N TRP A 194 -13.73 -16.20 -4.06
CA TRP A 194 -12.63 -16.58 -3.20
C TRP A 194 -13.13 -16.94 -1.81
N GLN A 195 -12.70 -18.10 -1.33
CA GLN A 195 -12.86 -18.49 0.06
C GLN A 195 -11.47 -18.63 0.64
N SER A 196 -11.21 -17.93 1.74
CA SER A 196 -9.94 -18.05 2.44
C SER A 196 -9.68 -19.53 2.74
N PRO A 197 -8.49 -20.06 2.39
CA PRO A 197 -8.09 -21.39 2.81
C PRO A 197 -8.20 -21.48 4.34
N ARG A 198 -8.66 -22.62 4.85
CA ARG A 198 -8.58 -22.92 6.29
C ARG A 198 -7.11 -23.01 6.70
N GLU A 199 -6.80 -22.82 7.98
CA GLU A 199 -5.41 -22.86 8.47
C GLU A 199 -4.69 -24.18 8.17
N ASP A 200 -5.44 -25.27 7.95
CA ASP A 200 -4.94 -26.61 7.59
C ASP A 200 -4.95 -26.90 6.07
N ALA A 201 -5.45 -25.98 5.26
CA ALA A 201 -5.51 -26.14 3.82
C ALA A 201 -4.12 -25.98 3.20
N ARG A 202 -3.78 -26.88 2.26
CA ARG A 202 -2.52 -26.79 1.51
C ARG A 202 -2.45 -25.45 0.78
N VAL A 203 -1.32 -24.77 0.94
CA VAL A 203 -0.96 -23.43 0.46
C VAL A 203 -0.82 -23.36 -1.07
N ASP A 204 -1.41 -24.31 -1.81
CA ASP A 204 -1.04 -24.61 -3.20
C ASP A 204 -2.26 -25.07 -4.02
N THR A 205 -3.48 -24.83 -3.52
CA THR A 205 -4.73 -25.26 -4.17
C THR A 205 -5.41 -24.16 -4.99
N SER A 206 -5.19 -22.89 -4.64
CA SER A 206 -5.75 -21.73 -5.33
C SER A 206 -5.09 -20.45 -4.84
N MET A 207 -5.28 -19.34 -5.57
CA MET A 207 -4.72 -18.04 -5.21
C MET A 207 -5.70 -16.90 -5.48
N MET A 208 -5.70 -15.91 -4.60
CA MET A 208 -6.33 -14.63 -4.82
C MET A 208 -5.32 -13.65 -5.43
N MET A 209 -5.71 -12.99 -6.51
CA MET A 209 -5.00 -11.86 -7.09
C MET A 209 -5.85 -10.60 -6.93
N GLY A 210 -5.41 -9.72 -6.04
CA GLY A 210 -6.08 -8.44 -5.78
C GLY A 210 -5.33 -7.30 -6.45
N LEU A 211 -6.02 -6.52 -7.28
CA LEU A 211 -5.50 -5.29 -7.89
C LEU A 211 -5.99 -4.08 -7.10
N GLY A 212 -5.12 -3.10 -6.90
CA GLY A 212 -5.45 -1.79 -6.34
C GLY A 212 -6.19 -0.89 -7.33
N ILE A 213 -6.40 0.36 -6.92
CA ILE A 213 -6.95 1.39 -7.81
C ILE A 213 -5.80 1.91 -8.69
N PRO A 214 -5.90 1.88 -10.03
CA PRO A 214 -4.88 2.48 -10.89
C PRO A 214 -4.84 4.01 -10.70
N THR A 215 -3.67 4.56 -10.42
CA THR A 215 -3.46 6.01 -10.21
C THR A 215 -2.73 6.62 -11.40
N ARG A 216 -3.29 7.68 -11.98
CA ARG A 216 -2.72 8.31 -13.18
C ARG A 216 -1.47 9.13 -12.80
N ARG A 217 -0.43 9.01 -13.63
CA ARG A 217 0.82 9.77 -13.56
C ARG A 217 0.73 11.05 -14.40
N PRO A 218 1.62 12.04 -14.15
CA PRO A 218 1.70 13.25 -14.96
C PRO A 218 2.00 13.01 -16.45
N ASP A 219 2.72 11.94 -16.78
CA ASP A 219 3.04 11.53 -18.17
C ASP A 219 1.86 10.81 -18.87
N GLY A 220 0.76 10.56 -18.15
CA GLY A 220 -0.43 9.88 -18.65
C GLY A 220 -0.44 8.36 -18.47
N ASP A 221 0.66 7.76 -17.99
CA ASP A 221 0.69 6.35 -17.58
C ASP A 221 -0.02 6.16 -16.24
N TYR A 222 -0.13 4.91 -15.79
CA TYR A 222 -0.82 4.56 -14.54
C TYR A 222 0.06 3.68 -13.67
N ASP A 223 0.17 4.05 -12.39
CA ASP A 223 0.68 3.17 -11.35
C ASP A 223 -0.41 2.22 -10.85
N LEU A 224 -0.04 0.97 -10.61
CA LEU A 224 -0.92 -0.03 -10.04
C LEU A 224 -0.17 -0.91 -9.06
N GLY A 225 -0.62 -0.92 -7.81
CA GLY A 225 -0.27 -1.99 -6.87
C GLY A 225 -1.17 -3.20 -7.09
N PHE A 226 -0.62 -4.40 -7.01
CA PHE A 226 -1.40 -5.64 -6.98
C PHE A 226 -0.66 -6.70 -6.16
N GLY A 227 -1.35 -7.75 -5.74
CA GLY A 227 -0.74 -8.79 -4.94
C GLY A 227 -1.34 -10.16 -5.20
N PHE A 228 -0.58 -11.17 -4.82
CA PHE A 228 -0.99 -12.56 -4.81
C PHE A 228 -1.05 -13.04 -3.37
N TRP A 229 -2.09 -13.81 -3.06
CA TRP A 229 -2.24 -14.42 -1.74
C TRP A 229 -2.83 -15.82 -1.86
N CYS A 230 -2.13 -16.81 -1.31
CA CYS A 230 -2.60 -18.20 -1.27
C CYS A 230 -2.55 -18.84 0.13
N GLY A 231 -2.29 -18.04 1.17
CA GLY A 231 -2.27 -18.46 2.57
C GLY A 231 -1.19 -17.75 3.38
N GLY A 232 -0.98 -18.17 4.63
CA GLY A 232 -0.07 -17.50 5.57
C GLY A 232 1.40 -17.47 5.15
N THR A 233 1.84 -18.37 4.27
CA THR A 233 3.23 -18.47 3.78
C THR A 233 3.36 -18.22 2.28
N CYS A 234 2.31 -17.66 1.68
CA CYS A 234 2.23 -17.43 0.25
C CYS A 234 1.57 -16.08 0.02
N GLY A 235 2.37 -15.03 0.09
CA GLY A 235 1.94 -13.70 -0.30
C GLY A 235 3.04 -12.98 -1.06
N SER A 236 2.66 -12.18 -2.05
CA SER A 236 3.57 -11.22 -2.65
C SER A 236 2.85 -9.94 -3.05
N GLN A 237 3.57 -8.82 -3.01
CA GLN A 237 3.10 -7.53 -3.52
C GLN A 237 3.94 -7.10 -4.70
N HIS A 238 3.28 -6.50 -5.66
CA HIS A 238 3.86 -6.04 -6.92
C HIS A 238 3.41 -4.61 -7.20
N ALA A 239 4.28 -3.88 -7.89
CA ALA A 239 3.96 -2.59 -8.49
C ALA A 239 4.15 -2.69 -10.00
N ALA A 240 3.19 -2.18 -10.75
CA ALA A 240 3.23 -2.12 -12.21
C ALA A 240 2.97 -0.70 -12.72
N VAL A 241 3.54 -0.42 -13.88
CA VAL A 241 3.24 0.77 -14.69
C VAL A 241 2.49 0.32 -15.92
N LEU A 242 1.34 0.95 -16.18
CA LEU A 242 0.48 0.63 -17.30
C LEU A 242 0.32 1.83 -18.24
N ARG A 243 0.12 1.53 -19.51
CA ARG A 243 -0.26 2.49 -20.53
C ARG A 243 -1.54 2.04 -21.21
N ARG A 244 -2.44 2.98 -21.48
CA ARG A 244 -3.57 2.79 -22.38
C ARG A 244 -3.29 3.49 -23.70
N ASP A 245 -3.28 2.73 -24.78
CA ASP A 245 -3.18 3.26 -26.14
C ASP A 245 -4.36 2.77 -27.00
N ALA A 246 -4.29 2.98 -28.32
CA ALA A 246 -5.35 2.60 -29.24
C ALA A 246 -5.63 1.08 -29.25
N SER A 247 -4.66 0.25 -28.85
CA SER A 247 -4.81 -1.20 -28.76
C SER A 247 -5.31 -1.68 -27.40
N GLY A 248 -5.54 -0.75 -26.45
CA GLY A 248 -6.02 -1.04 -25.10
C GLY A 248 -4.92 -0.88 -24.05
N TRP A 249 -5.05 -1.64 -22.96
CA TRP A 249 -4.13 -1.59 -21.83
C TRP A 249 -2.94 -2.51 -22.04
N ARG A 250 -1.75 -2.05 -21.65
CA ARG A 250 -0.53 -2.87 -21.55
C ARG A 250 0.28 -2.52 -20.31
N VAL A 251 0.97 -3.51 -19.76
CA VAL A 251 1.96 -3.33 -18.69
C VAL A 251 3.30 -2.98 -19.31
N LEU A 252 3.87 -1.83 -18.93
CA LEU A 252 5.20 -1.38 -19.35
C LEU A 252 6.30 -1.99 -18.49
N SER A 253 6.07 -2.09 -17.19
CA SER A 253 6.98 -2.69 -16.22
C SER A 253 6.21 -3.25 -15.04
N SER A 254 6.74 -4.31 -14.42
CA SER A 254 6.24 -4.88 -13.17
C SER A 254 7.42 -5.27 -12.29
N THR A 255 7.32 -5.05 -10.99
CA THR A 255 8.36 -5.42 -10.02
C THR A 255 7.73 -5.95 -8.75
N MET A 256 8.24 -7.07 -8.27
CA MET A 256 7.88 -7.60 -6.96
C MET A 256 8.53 -6.73 -5.88
N THR A 257 7.71 -6.18 -5.00
CA THR A 257 8.12 -5.25 -3.95
C THR A 257 8.25 -5.93 -2.59
N MET A 258 7.54 -7.04 -2.38
CA MET A 258 7.53 -7.77 -1.10
C MET A 258 7.11 -9.23 -1.30
N ILE A 259 7.64 -10.11 -0.45
CA ILE A 259 7.20 -11.49 -0.24
C ILE A 259 6.85 -11.63 1.24
N PHE A 260 5.77 -12.35 1.54
CA PHE A 260 5.34 -12.72 2.89
C PHE A 260 5.59 -14.21 3.14
#